data_AF-A0A0M9BTT6-F1
#
_entry.id   AF-A0A0M9BTT6-F1
#
_cell.length_a   1.000
_cell.length_b   1.000
_cell.length_c   1.000
_cell.angle_alpha   90.00
_cell.angle_beta   90.00
_cell.angle_gamma   90.00
#
_symmetry.space_group_name_H-M   'P 1'
#
loop_
_entity.id
_entity.type
_entity.pdbx_description
1 polymer ?
#
loop_
_entity_poly.entity_id
_entity_poly.type
_entity_poly.pdbx_seq_one_letter_code
_entity_poly.pdbx_strand_id
1 'polypeptide(L)'
;RLEAGTAKISFYKLDWADKADSNVKIEIVHNGTTDVVFMDLRPSFGDPAGWVDLGEYYFSGVGEEFVKLTRSTSTTNTILTRADAVKFEGNIQQKEPHKTIIIDDGSLTIDNVVTVDSGNANNGFSAPYWTTSSGVKGYNNSSSKYTDAVGRSITWNPRLEAGKARI
;
A
#
# COMPACT_ATOMS: atom_id res chain seq x y z
N ARG A 1 -5.01 -0.49 3.30
CA ARG A 1 -4.48 -1.69 4.01
C ARG A 1 -5.63 -2.68 4.08
N LEU A 2 -5.41 -3.97 3.84
CA LEU A 2 -6.48 -4.96 3.98
C LEU A 2 -6.75 -5.22 5.48
N GLU A 3 -8.01 -5.47 5.83
CA GLU A 3 -8.37 -6.03 7.13
C GLU A 3 -7.95 -7.49 7.21
N ALA A 4 -7.93 -8.03 8.43
CA ALA A 4 -7.68 -9.45 8.62
C ALA A 4 -8.82 -10.27 8.00
N GLY A 5 -8.49 -11.36 7.34
CA GLY A 5 -9.47 -12.17 6.63
C GLY A 5 -8.87 -13.35 5.91
N THR A 6 -9.73 -14.29 5.54
CA THR A 6 -9.34 -15.45 4.74
C THR A 6 -9.44 -15.12 3.26
N ALA A 7 -8.38 -15.43 2.51
CA ALA A 7 -8.35 -15.30 1.06
C ALA A 7 -7.84 -16.58 0.40
N LYS A 8 -8.54 -16.99 -0.65
CA LYS A 8 -8.04 -17.89 -1.67
C LYS A 8 -6.98 -17.18 -2.51
N ILE A 9 -5.86 -17.85 -2.72
CA ILE A 9 -4.73 -17.35 -3.51
C ILE A 9 -4.64 -18.16 -4.79
N SER A 10 -4.50 -17.49 -5.92
CA SER A 10 -4.24 -18.14 -7.21
C SER A 10 -3.10 -17.46 -7.95
N PHE A 11 -2.26 -18.25 -8.62
CA PHE A 11 -1.16 -17.77 -9.46
C PHE A 11 -1.53 -17.94 -10.94
N TYR A 12 -1.22 -16.93 -11.75
CA TYR A 12 -1.46 -17.01 -13.20
C TYR A 12 -0.28 -17.72 -13.90
N LYS A 13 -0.47 -19.00 -14.22
CA LYS A 13 0.50 -19.79 -14.97
C LYS A 13 0.42 -19.44 -16.45
N LEU A 14 1.53 -18.94 -17.00
CA LEU A 14 1.62 -18.54 -18.40
C LEU A 14 1.66 -19.76 -19.33
N ASP A 15 1.02 -19.63 -20.50
CA ASP A 15 1.15 -20.62 -21.57
C ASP A 15 2.49 -20.39 -22.31
N TRP A 16 3.56 -20.94 -21.76
CA TRP A 16 4.89 -20.85 -22.33
C TRP A 16 5.67 -22.14 -22.16
N ALA A 17 5.59 -23.03 -23.15
CA ALA A 17 6.26 -24.33 -23.06
C ALA A 17 7.78 -24.26 -23.29
N ASP A 18 8.25 -23.38 -24.17
CA ASP A 18 9.68 -23.23 -24.45
C ASP A 18 10.36 -22.54 -23.25
N LYS A 19 11.42 -23.14 -22.72
CA LYS A 19 12.28 -22.56 -21.66
C LYS A 19 11.63 -22.31 -20.29
N ALA A 20 10.39 -22.74 -20.05
CA ALA A 20 9.76 -22.55 -18.75
C ALA A 20 10.48 -23.30 -17.63
N ASP A 21 10.66 -22.61 -16.50
CA ASP A 21 11.21 -23.16 -15.27
C ASP A 21 10.29 -24.24 -14.69
N SER A 22 10.83 -25.42 -14.45
CA SER A 22 10.06 -26.58 -13.99
C SER A 22 9.95 -26.68 -12.47
N ASN A 23 10.56 -25.77 -11.71
CA ASN A 23 10.54 -25.84 -10.25
C ASN A 23 10.70 -24.46 -9.58
N VAL A 24 9.72 -23.59 -9.77
CA VAL A 24 9.69 -22.31 -9.04
C VAL A 24 9.23 -22.52 -7.61
N LYS A 25 9.79 -21.73 -6.69
CA LYS A 25 9.35 -21.70 -5.28
C LYS A 25 8.41 -20.50 -5.10
N ILE A 26 7.19 -20.74 -4.67
CA ILE A 26 6.21 -19.71 -4.32
C ILE A 26 6.02 -19.73 -2.81
N GLU A 27 6.25 -18.60 -2.15
CA GLU A 27 6.07 -18.42 -0.71
C GLU A 27 4.83 -17.57 -0.48
N ILE A 28 3.89 -18.06 0.33
CA ILE A 28 2.71 -17.34 0.80
C ILE A 28 2.98 -16.98 2.26
N VAL A 29 3.31 -15.71 2.51
CA VAL A 29 3.58 -15.18 3.84
C VAL A 29 2.29 -14.60 4.40
N HIS A 30 1.77 -15.19 5.47
CA HIS A 30 0.49 -14.82 6.07
C HIS A 30 0.45 -15.16 7.57
N ASN A 31 -0.19 -14.33 8.38
CA ASN A 31 -0.42 -14.53 9.82
C ASN A 31 0.81 -15.00 10.61
N GLY A 32 1.99 -14.43 10.32
CA GLY A 32 3.25 -14.77 10.99
C GLY A 32 3.86 -16.11 10.59
N THR A 33 3.30 -16.80 9.60
CA THR A 33 3.83 -18.03 9.00
C THR A 33 4.12 -17.85 7.51
N THR A 34 4.85 -18.81 6.95
CA THR A 34 5.14 -18.91 5.51
C THR A 34 4.82 -20.31 5.03
N ASP A 35 3.88 -20.42 4.11
CA ASP A 35 3.62 -21.64 3.35
C ASP A 35 4.40 -21.61 2.03
N VAL A 36 4.87 -22.77 1.59
CA VAL A 36 5.72 -22.90 0.41
C VAL A 36 5.11 -23.89 -0.57
N VAL A 37 4.89 -23.43 -1.80
CA VAL A 37 4.43 -24.24 -2.93
C VAL A 37 5.55 -24.30 -3.98
N PHE A 38 5.84 -25.50 -4.47
CA PHE A 38 6.70 -25.68 -5.65
C PHE A 38 5.82 -25.93 -6.87
N MET A 39 6.12 -25.26 -7.98
CA MET A 39 5.33 -25.34 -9.20
C MET A 39 6.19 -25.54 -10.44
N ASP A 40 5.71 -26.38 -11.35
CA ASP A 40 6.22 -26.52 -12.70
C ASP A 40 5.49 -25.54 -13.63
N LEU A 41 6.21 -24.59 -14.23
CA LEU A 41 5.60 -23.60 -15.13
C LEU A 41 5.40 -24.12 -16.55
N ARG A 42 5.84 -25.33 -16.89
CA ARG A 42 5.62 -25.91 -18.23
C ARG A 42 4.12 -26.22 -18.39
N PRO A 43 3.44 -25.72 -19.44
CA PRO A 43 2.00 -25.95 -19.65
C PRO A 43 1.62 -27.43 -19.81
N SER A 44 2.58 -28.29 -20.17
CA SER A 44 2.39 -29.73 -20.34
C SER A 44 2.55 -30.56 -19.06
N PHE A 45 2.85 -29.94 -17.92
CA PHE A 45 3.06 -30.61 -16.63
C PHE A 45 2.28 -29.94 -15.51
N GLY A 46 1.68 -30.74 -14.62
CA GLY A 46 0.88 -30.25 -13.49
C GLY A 46 -0.40 -29.55 -13.96
N ASP A 47 -0.73 -28.43 -13.33
CA ASP A 47 -1.89 -27.61 -13.69
C ASP A 47 -1.72 -26.94 -15.07
N PRO A 48 -2.82 -26.77 -15.84
CA PRO A 48 -2.77 -26.09 -17.13
C PRO A 48 -2.42 -24.59 -16.98
N ALA A 49 -2.10 -23.95 -18.11
CA ALA A 49 -1.99 -22.49 -18.14
C ALA A 49 -3.31 -21.82 -17.74
N GLY A 50 -3.22 -20.66 -17.07
CA GLY A 50 -4.34 -19.93 -16.49
C GLY A 50 -4.24 -19.77 -14.97
N TRP A 51 -5.39 -19.55 -14.32
CA TRP A 51 -5.45 -19.42 -12.87
C TRP A 51 -5.27 -20.78 -12.18
N VAL A 52 -4.15 -20.94 -11.47
CA VAL A 52 -3.86 -22.12 -10.66
C VAL A 52 -4.11 -21.80 -9.20
N ASP A 53 -4.89 -22.65 -8.53
CA ASP A 53 -5.20 -22.52 -7.11
C ASP A 53 -3.98 -22.87 -6.25
N LEU A 54 -3.57 -21.94 -5.39
CA LEU A 54 -2.49 -22.16 -4.42
C LEU A 54 -3.02 -22.51 -3.03
N GLY A 55 -4.33 -22.41 -2.78
CA GLY A 55 -4.96 -22.68 -1.49
C GLY A 55 -5.62 -21.46 -0.86
N GLU A 56 -6.15 -21.66 0.34
CA GLU A 56 -6.86 -20.65 1.12
C GLU A 56 -6.11 -20.36 2.43
N TYR A 57 -5.87 -19.08 2.71
CA TYR A 57 -4.97 -18.64 3.77
C TYR A 57 -5.58 -17.50 4.58
N TYR A 58 -5.32 -17.48 5.88
CA TYR A 58 -5.72 -16.39 6.76
C TYR A 58 -4.64 -15.30 6.80
N PHE A 59 -5.01 -14.09 6.41
CA PHE A 59 -4.18 -12.88 6.48
C PHE A 59 -4.59 -12.08 7.72
N SER A 60 -3.62 -11.69 8.52
CA SER A 60 -3.80 -10.88 9.74
C SER A 60 -3.98 -9.39 9.47
N GLY A 61 -3.74 -8.95 8.23
CA GLY A 61 -3.87 -7.54 7.85
C GLY A 61 -2.76 -6.67 8.45
N VAL A 62 -1.58 -7.23 8.76
CA VAL A 62 -0.46 -6.49 9.36
C VAL A 62 0.28 -5.59 8.37
N GLY A 63 0.12 -5.85 7.07
CA GLY A 63 0.74 -5.07 5.98
C GLY A 63 2.11 -5.58 5.54
N GLU A 64 2.59 -6.68 6.09
CA GLU A 64 3.87 -7.33 5.76
C GLU A 64 3.66 -8.73 5.13
N GLU A 65 2.43 -9.04 4.72
CA GLU A 65 2.02 -10.33 4.18
C GLU A 65 1.98 -10.25 2.64
N PHE A 66 2.45 -11.30 1.96
CA PHE A 66 2.65 -11.27 0.51
C PHE A 66 2.78 -12.66 -0.11
N VAL A 67 2.66 -12.72 -1.44
CA VAL A 67 3.03 -13.89 -2.24
C VAL A 67 4.33 -13.56 -2.98
N LYS A 68 5.36 -14.40 -2.81
CA LYS A 68 6.68 -14.21 -3.43
C LYS A 68 7.04 -15.41 -4.31
N LEU A 69 7.31 -15.15 -5.57
CA LEU A 69 7.91 -16.12 -6.46
C LEU A 69 9.45 -15.99 -6.42
N THR A 70 10.14 -17.11 -6.21
CA THR A 70 11.60 -17.21 -6.23
C THR A 70 12.02 -18.26 -7.26
N ARG A 71 12.92 -17.88 -8.17
CA ARG A 71 13.66 -18.84 -8.99
C ARG A 71 14.57 -19.66 -8.08
N SER A 72 14.30 -20.95 -7.95
CA SER A 72 15.02 -21.84 -7.01
C SER A 72 16.11 -22.68 -7.70
N THR A 73 15.99 -22.85 -9.02
CA THR A 73 16.88 -23.65 -9.86
C THR A 73 17.96 -22.78 -10.50
N SER A 74 19.22 -23.08 -10.18
CA SER A 74 20.36 -22.63 -10.99
C SER A 74 20.40 -23.51 -12.23
N THR A 75 19.88 -22.99 -13.34
CA THR A 75 19.92 -23.66 -14.64
C THR A 75 20.46 -22.72 -15.69
N THR A 76 21.07 -23.31 -16.70
CA THR A 76 21.73 -22.69 -17.85
C THR A 76 20.94 -21.51 -18.42
N ASN A 77 21.62 -20.62 -19.16
CA ASN A 77 21.06 -19.39 -19.80
C ASN A 77 19.84 -19.61 -20.73
N THR A 78 19.34 -20.84 -20.82
CA THR A 78 18.22 -21.29 -21.65
C THR A 78 16.94 -21.56 -20.87
N ILE A 79 16.93 -21.65 -19.53
CA ILE A 79 15.69 -21.79 -18.73
C ILE A 79 15.38 -20.49 -18.00
N LEU A 80 14.10 -20.11 -18.01
CA LEU A 80 13.63 -18.80 -17.57
C LEU A 80 12.39 -18.94 -16.69
N THR A 81 12.39 -18.15 -15.62
CA THR A 81 11.24 -17.98 -14.73
C THR A 81 10.46 -16.74 -15.16
N ARG A 82 9.16 -16.88 -15.44
CA ARG A 82 8.27 -15.75 -15.74
C ARG A 82 7.12 -15.71 -14.75
N ALA A 83 6.71 -14.50 -14.40
CA ALA A 83 5.57 -14.22 -13.55
C ALA A 83 4.73 -13.11 -14.20
N ASP A 84 3.45 -13.08 -13.87
CA ASP A 84 2.51 -12.06 -14.31
C ASP A 84 1.64 -11.61 -13.14
N ALA A 85 0.65 -12.43 -12.77
CA ALA A 85 -0.35 -12.06 -11.78
C ALA A 85 -0.56 -13.09 -10.67
N VAL A 86 -0.96 -12.57 -9.51
CA VAL A 86 -1.52 -13.33 -8.38
C VAL A 86 -2.88 -12.72 -8.05
N LYS A 87 -3.85 -13.57 -7.72
CA LYS A 87 -5.21 -13.18 -7.36
C LYS A 87 -5.50 -13.57 -5.92
N PHE A 88 -6.09 -12.65 -5.17
CA PHE A 88 -6.56 -12.83 -3.80
C PHE A 88 -8.08 -12.67 -3.82
N GLU A 89 -8.82 -13.71 -3.46
CA GLU A 89 -10.30 -13.74 -3.46
C GLU A 89 -10.83 -14.24 -2.13
N GLY A 90 -11.73 -13.50 -1.48
CA GLY A 90 -12.33 -13.95 -0.23
C GLY A 90 -12.82 -12.80 0.66
N ASN A 91 -13.02 -13.11 1.94
CA ASN A 91 -13.45 -12.14 2.97
C ASN A 91 -12.28 -11.25 3.42
N ILE A 92 -11.56 -10.67 2.47
CA ILE A 92 -10.55 -9.64 2.69
C ILE A 92 -11.19 -8.30 2.41
N GLN A 93 -11.62 -7.60 3.47
CA GLN A 93 -12.11 -6.25 3.31
C GLN A 93 -10.92 -5.31 3.15
N GLN A 94 -10.96 -4.41 2.17
CA GLN A 94 -10.10 -3.26 2.23
C GLN A 94 -10.50 -2.49 3.50
N LYS A 95 -9.57 -2.31 4.45
CA LYS A 95 -9.79 -1.41 5.58
C LYS A 95 -10.23 -0.09 4.97
N GLU A 96 -11.44 0.32 5.32
CA GLU A 96 -12.20 1.42 4.69
C GLU A 96 -11.28 2.54 4.20
N PRO A 97 -11.54 3.12 3.00
CA PRO A 97 -10.77 4.27 2.55
C PRO A 97 -10.82 5.35 3.63
N HIS A 98 -9.69 5.53 4.31
CA HIS A 98 -9.53 6.65 5.24
C HIS A 98 -9.32 7.89 4.38
N LYS A 99 -9.93 8.99 4.79
CA LYS A 99 -9.63 10.28 4.18
C LYS A 99 -8.27 10.74 4.66
N THR A 100 -7.42 11.17 3.75
CA THR A 100 -6.18 11.89 4.10
C THR A 100 -6.50 13.38 4.15
N ILE A 101 -6.24 14.00 5.29
CA ILE A 101 -6.54 15.41 5.53
C ILE A 101 -5.22 16.10 5.85
N ILE A 102 -4.85 17.10 5.04
CA ILE A 102 -3.63 17.88 5.24
C ILE A 102 -4.03 19.34 5.41
N ILE A 103 -3.62 19.95 6.52
CA ILE A 103 -3.71 21.39 6.71
C ILE A 103 -2.30 21.95 6.70
N ASP A 104 -2.03 22.77 5.71
CA ASP A 104 -0.78 23.52 5.57
C ASP A 104 -1.08 25.02 5.64
N ASP A 105 -0.05 25.87 5.73
CA ASP A 105 -0.11 27.33 5.88
C ASP A 105 -1.07 28.02 4.88
N GLY A 106 -2.37 28.05 5.23
CA GLY A 106 -3.46 28.58 4.41
C GLY A 106 -4.13 27.59 3.43
N SER A 107 -3.78 26.30 3.43
CA SER A 107 -4.40 25.30 2.55
C SER A 107 -4.94 24.08 3.31
N LEU A 108 -6.05 23.53 2.84
CA LEU A 108 -6.63 22.27 3.29
C LEU A 108 -6.77 21.35 2.07
N THR A 109 -6.27 20.13 2.15
CA THR A 109 -6.54 19.10 1.15
C THR A 109 -7.21 17.89 1.80
N ILE A 110 -8.23 17.35 1.12
CA ILE A 110 -8.88 16.09 1.47
C ILE A 110 -8.69 15.16 0.28
N ASP A 111 -8.03 14.03 0.50
CA ASP A 111 -7.67 13.05 -0.54
C ASP A 111 -6.95 13.70 -1.73
N ASN A 112 -5.99 14.58 -1.43
CA ASN A 112 -5.20 15.39 -2.37
C ASN A 112 -5.99 16.43 -3.18
N VAL A 113 -7.27 16.64 -2.89
CA VAL A 113 -8.07 17.69 -3.52
C VAL A 113 -8.07 18.93 -2.62
N VAL A 114 -7.66 20.08 -3.19
CA VAL A 114 -7.76 21.38 -2.50
C VAL A 114 -9.21 21.63 -2.15
N THR A 115 -9.48 21.73 -0.86
CA THR A 115 -10.81 21.88 -0.31
C THR A 115 -10.89 23.22 0.40
N VAL A 116 -11.92 24.00 0.10
CA VAL A 116 -12.17 25.30 0.72
C VAL A 116 -13.06 25.09 1.94
N ASP A 117 -12.58 25.43 3.13
CA ASP A 117 -13.40 25.49 4.34
C ASP A 117 -13.91 26.92 4.52
N SER A 118 -14.88 27.32 3.67
CA SER A 118 -15.28 28.74 3.48
C SER A 118 -15.81 29.46 4.73
N GLY A 119 -16.21 28.72 5.76
CA GLY A 119 -16.62 29.28 7.05
C GLY A 119 -15.56 29.16 8.15
N ASN A 120 -14.31 28.84 7.80
CA ASN A 120 -13.19 28.73 8.72
C ASN A 120 -12.04 29.62 8.22
N ALA A 121 -11.54 30.47 9.10
CA ALA A 121 -10.46 31.39 8.74
C ALA A 121 -9.21 30.60 8.31
N ASN A 122 -8.63 30.98 7.16
CA ASN A 122 -7.41 30.38 6.61
C ASN A 122 -7.44 28.84 6.56
N ASN A 123 -8.61 28.25 6.25
CA ASN A 123 -8.80 26.79 6.19
C ASN A 123 -8.41 26.05 7.49
N GLY A 124 -8.56 26.71 8.64
CA GLY A 124 -8.27 26.13 9.96
C GLY A 124 -6.82 26.30 10.43
N PHE A 125 -5.97 26.97 9.65
CA PHE A 125 -4.61 27.28 10.06
C PHE A 125 -4.50 28.62 10.78
N SER A 126 -3.85 28.66 11.94
CA SER A 126 -3.59 29.91 12.67
C SER A 126 -2.22 29.90 13.34
N ALA A 127 -1.40 30.90 13.03
CA ALA A 127 -0.04 31.09 13.55
C ALA A 127 0.19 32.55 13.99
N PRO A 128 -0.56 33.06 14.98
CA PRO A 128 -0.49 34.46 15.35
C PRO A 128 0.89 34.82 15.91
N TYR A 129 1.49 35.90 15.37
CA TYR A 129 2.82 36.39 15.75
C TYR A 129 3.99 35.46 15.43
N TRP A 130 3.78 34.48 14.54
CA TRP A 130 4.86 33.71 13.93
C TRP A 130 5.35 34.39 12.66
N THR A 131 6.64 34.29 12.38
CA THR A 131 7.25 34.82 11.17
C THR A 131 7.15 33.79 10.05
N THR A 132 6.91 34.26 8.82
CA THR A 132 6.89 33.41 7.63
C THR A 132 8.30 33.34 7.03
N SER A 133 8.78 32.12 6.74
CA SER A 133 10.02 31.89 6.00
C SER A 133 9.73 31.48 4.57
N SER A 134 10.30 32.21 3.61
CA SER A 134 10.28 31.84 2.19
C SER A 134 11.48 31.00 1.78
N GLY A 135 12.56 31.00 2.57
CA GLY A 135 13.82 30.28 2.29
C GLY A 135 13.84 28.86 2.83
N VAL A 136 13.17 28.59 3.95
CA VAL A 136 12.96 27.23 4.48
C VAL A 136 11.57 26.77 4.05
N LYS A 137 11.53 25.75 3.19
CA LYS A 137 10.29 25.27 2.57
C LYS A 137 9.63 24.15 3.38
N GLY A 138 8.30 24.19 3.42
CA GLY A 138 7.44 23.18 4.04
C GLY A 138 6.89 22.17 3.03
N TYR A 139 5.77 21.55 3.39
CA TYR A 139 5.05 20.62 2.55
C TYR A 139 4.73 21.22 1.18
N ASN A 140 4.85 20.45 0.09
CA ASN A 140 4.63 20.92 -1.28
C ASN A 140 5.39 22.22 -1.66
N ASN A 141 6.58 22.43 -1.11
CA ASN A 141 7.40 23.64 -1.31
C ASN A 141 6.72 24.96 -0.84
N SER A 142 5.72 24.89 0.03
CA SER A 142 5.08 26.05 0.65
C SER A 142 6.02 26.79 1.61
N SER A 143 5.61 27.97 2.08
CA SER A 143 6.33 28.67 3.16
C SER A 143 6.25 27.90 4.48
N SER A 144 7.25 28.08 5.35
CA SER A 144 7.18 27.60 6.73
C SER A 144 6.90 28.75 7.71
N LYS A 145 6.42 28.42 8.91
CA LYS A 145 6.31 29.37 10.03
C LYS A 145 7.36 29.06 11.08
N TYR A 146 7.94 30.09 11.67
CA TYR A 146 8.89 29.96 12.78
C TYR A 146 8.73 31.10 13.79
N THR A 147 9.23 30.88 14.99
CA THR A 147 9.28 31.90 16.05
C THR A 147 10.45 31.59 16.99
N ASP A 148 11.05 32.63 17.55
CA ASP A 148 12.05 32.57 18.62
C ASP A 148 11.46 32.98 19.99
N ALA A 149 10.20 33.43 20.01
CA ALA A 149 9.53 33.88 21.22
C ALA A 149 8.89 32.71 21.99
N VAL A 150 9.20 32.62 23.28
CA VAL A 150 8.62 31.63 24.20
C VAL A 150 7.12 31.86 24.37
N GLY A 151 6.35 30.77 24.43
CA GLY A 151 4.91 30.79 24.71
C GLY A 151 4.02 31.10 23.50
N ARG A 152 4.58 31.23 22.29
CA ARG A 152 3.80 31.30 21.06
C ARG A 152 3.22 29.93 20.71
N SER A 153 2.00 29.92 20.18
CA SER A 153 1.30 28.71 19.75
C SER A 153 0.90 28.81 18.28
N ILE A 154 0.72 27.65 17.66
CA ILE A 154 0.22 27.47 16.30
C ILE A 154 -0.85 26.38 16.33
N THR A 155 -1.91 26.52 15.53
CA THR A 155 -3.05 25.60 15.54
C THR A 155 -3.46 25.18 14.14
N TRP A 156 -3.83 23.90 14.01
CA TRP A 156 -4.44 23.30 12.83
C TRP A 156 -5.81 22.75 13.24
N ASN A 157 -6.89 23.42 12.84
CA ASN A 157 -8.27 23.13 13.27
C ASN A 157 -9.22 23.07 12.06
N PRO A 158 -9.28 21.94 11.34
CA PRO A 158 -10.22 21.75 10.25
C PRO A 158 -11.62 21.47 10.81
N ARG A 159 -12.67 22.02 10.18
CA ARG A 159 -14.05 21.62 10.51
C ARG A 159 -14.37 20.30 9.82
N LEU A 160 -14.10 19.20 10.50
CA LEU A 160 -14.29 17.85 9.97
C LEU A 160 -15.59 17.23 10.46
N GLU A 161 -16.13 16.34 9.63
CA GLU A 161 -17.20 15.43 10.03
C GLU A 161 -16.74 14.52 11.18
N ALA A 162 -17.69 14.09 12.01
CA ALA A 162 -17.42 13.22 13.15
C ALA A 162 -16.82 11.88 12.69
N GLY A 163 -15.80 11.40 13.40
CA GLY A 163 -15.15 10.12 13.08
C GLY A 163 -13.96 9.82 13.98
N LYS A 164 -13.30 8.70 13.68
CA LYS A 164 -12.03 8.32 14.31
C LYS A 164 -10.89 8.71 13.38
N ALA A 165 -9.99 9.56 13.87
CA ALA A 165 -8.78 9.93 13.16
C ALA A 165 -7.57 9.24 13.80
N ARG A 166 -6.61 8.88 12.96
CA ARG A 166 -5.21 8.71 13.38
C ARG A 166 -4.53 10.05 13.13
N ILE A 167 -3.92 10.61 14.17
CA ILE A 167 -3.12 11.84 14.11
C ILE A 167 -1.64 11.44 14.23
#